data_AF-A0A7C1D0R1-F1
#
_entry.id   AF-A0A7C1D0R1-F1
#
_cell.length_a   1.000
_cell.length_b   1.000
_cell.length_c   1.000
_cell.angle_alpha   90.00
_cell.angle_beta   90.00
_cell.angle_gamma   90.00
#
_symmetry.space_group_name_H-M   'P 1'
#
loop_
_entity.id
_entity.type
_entity.pdbx_description
1 polymer ?
#
loop_
_entity_poly.entity_id
_entity_poly.type
_entity_poly.pdbx_seq_one_letter_code
_entity_poly.pdbx_strand_id
1 'polypeptide(L)'
;MHLGAFRFSPDLLPSVAVILLLTLFISLGMWQLGRAEEKRDLIERFEARREATALGAGSLSALPIDELRYRKVRLVGHYLADRQFLLDNRVRERQAGFEVLT
;
A
#
# COMPACT_ATOMS: atom_id res chain seq x y z
N MET A 1 38.08 26.01 15.22
CA MET A 1 37.07 27.09 15.37
C MET A 1 36.54 27.01 16.80
N HIS A 2 36.61 28.09 17.58
CA HIS A 2 36.06 28.14 18.94
C HIS A 2 34.57 28.46 18.88
N LEU A 3 33.71 27.52 19.28
CA LEU A 3 32.29 27.74 19.54
C LEU A 3 32.11 27.81 21.07
N GLY A 4 32.31 29.00 21.65
CA GLY A 4 32.18 29.22 23.09
C GLY A 4 33.16 28.39 23.93
N ALA A 5 32.66 27.79 25.03
CA ALA A 5 33.44 26.97 25.96
C ALA A 5 33.74 25.53 25.46
N PHE A 6 33.26 25.15 24.27
CA PHE A 6 33.48 23.83 23.70
C PHE A 6 34.63 23.87 22.68
N ARG A 7 35.70 23.12 22.95
CA ARG A 7 36.80 22.92 22.01
C ARG A 7 36.39 21.82 21.03
N PHE A 8 35.77 22.21 19.92
CA PHE A 8 35.43 21.28 18.84
C PHE A 8 36.72 20.83 18.14
N SER A 9 37.24 19.69 18.56
CA SER A 9 38.38 19.00 18.00
C SER A 9 37.86 17.72 17.34
N PRO A 10 37.26 17.81 16.14
CA PRO A 10 36.71 16.64 15.48
C PRO A 10 37.85 15.69 15.11
N ASP A 11 37.93 14.56 15.81
CA ASP A 11 38.77 13.46 15.36
C ASP A 11 38.22 12.95 14.01
N LEU A 12 39.12 12.46 13.14
CA LEU A 12 38.74 12.01 11.79
C LEU A 12 37.64 10.93 11.81
N LEU A 13 37.70 10.03 12.79
CA LEU A 13 36.76 8.93 12.93
C LEU A 13 35.31 9.41 13.19
N PRO A 14 35.01 10.21 14.24
CA PRO A 14 33.65 10.70 14.46
C PRO A 14 33.16 11.60 13.32
N SER A 15 34.03 12.38 12.67
CA SER A 15 33.62 13.19 11.50
C SER A 15 33.18 12.33 10.31
N VAL A 16 33.94 11.29 9.97
CA VAL A 16 33.56 10.37 8.89
C VAL A 16 32.26 9.64 9.24
N ALA A 17 32.12 9.19 10.48
CA ALA A 17 30.90 8.54 10.95
C ALA A 17 29.67 9.45 10.80
N VAL A 18 29.78 10.73 11.17
CA VAL A 18 28.70 11.71 11.01
C VAL A 18 28.33 11.90 9.54
N ILE A 19 29.32 12.02 8.64
CA ILE A 19 29.05 12.21 7.20
C ILE A 19 28.34 10.98 6.61
N LEU A 20 28.77 9.77 6.97
CA LEU A 20 28.13 8.53 6.51
C LEU A 20 26.70 8.41 7.02
N LEU A 21 26.48 8.62 8.32
CA LEU A 21 25.15 8.55 8.91
C LEU A 21 24.22 9.62 8.36
N LEU A 22 24.72 10.85 8.18
CA LEU A 22 23.94 11.93 7.58
C LEU A 22 23.50 11.56 6.16
N THR A 23 24.42 11.04 5.34
CA THR A 23 24.11 10.60 3.96
C THR A 23 23.09 9.48 3.96
N LEU A 24 23.25 8.48 4.84
CA LEU A 24 22.32 7.38 5.00
C LEU A 24 20.91 7.87 5.42
N PHE A 25 20.82 8.71 6.44
CA PHE A 25 19.53 9.20 6.94
C PHE A 25 18.82 10.12 5.95
N ILE A 26 19.56 10.95 5.20
CA ILE A 26 18.96 11.73 4.11
C ILE A 26 18.42 10.79 3.03
N SER A 27 19.20 9.78 2.61
CA SER A 27 18.75 8.80 1.61
C SER A 27 17.50 8.03 2.09
N LEU A 28 17.48 7.59 3.35
CA LEU A 28 16.32 6.94 3.94
C LEU A 28 15.12 7.89 4.05
N GLY A 29 15.32 9.16 4.41
CA GLY A 29 14.27 10.17 4.43
C GLY A 29 13.63 10.37 3.05
N MET A 30 14.46 10.47 2.01
CA MET A 30 13.99 10.54 0.63
C MET A 30 13.22 9.27 0.22
N TRP A 31 13.70 8.10 0.61
CA TRP A 31 13.01 6.84 0.38
C TRP A 31 11.64 6.78 1.07
N GLN A 32 11.56 7.23 2.34
CA GLN A 32 10.31 7.29 3.09
C GLN A 32 9.30 8.23 2.41
N LEU A 33 9.75 9.40 1.91
CA LEU A 33 8.89 10.33 1.18
C LEU A 33 8.40 9.74 -0.14
N GLY A 34 9.28 9.11 -0.93
CA GLY A 34 8.90 8.41 -2.16
C GLY A 34 7.89 7.30 -1.88
N ARG A 35 8.12 6.50 -0.84
CA ARG A 35 7.21 5.41 -0.47
C ARG A 35 5.87 5.91 0.04
N ALA A 36 5.84 7.06 0.71
CA ALA A 36 4.60 7.71 1.12
C ALA A 36 3.78 8.17 -0.11
N GLU A 37 4.45 8.72 -1.12
CA GLU A 37 3.79 9.14 -2.37
C GLU A 37 3.24 7.95 -3.15
N GLU A 38 4.03 6.89 -3.32
CA GLU A 38 3.55 5.64 -3.95
C GLU A 38 2.29 5.08 -3.25
N LYS A 39 2.26 5.18 -1.91
CA LYS A 39 1.11 4.74 -1.13
C LYS A 39 -0.10 5.65 -1.33
N ARG A 40 0.09 6.98 -1.44
CA ARG A 40 -0.98 7.94 -1.73
C ARG A 40 -1.59 7.66 -3.10
N ASP A 41 -0.77 7.53 -4.13
CA ASP A 41 -1.20 7.17 -5.49
C ASP A 41 -2.06 5.90 -5.51
N LEU A 42 -1.62 4.87 -4.78
CA LEU A 42 -2.34 3.60 -4.72
C LEU A 42 -3.71 3.76 -4.03
N ILE A 43 -3.79 4.55 -2.97
CA ILE A 43 -5.05 4.83 -2.26
C ILE A 43 -5.97 5.67 -3.13
N GLU A 44 -5.47 6.72 -3.77
CA GLU A 44 -6.27 7.58 -4.66
C GLU A 44 -6.86 6.78 -5.83
N ARG A 45 -6.05 5.94 -6.49
CA ARG A 45 -6.53 5.06 -7.57
C ARG A 45 -7.56 4.05 -7.05
N PHE A 46 -7.37 3.52 -5.85
CA PHE A 46 -8.33 2.62 -5.22
C PHE A 46 -9.67 3.31 -4.95
N GLU A 47 -9.64 4.50 -4.34
CA GLU A 47 -10.84 5.29 -4.01
C GLU A 47 -11.59 5.71 -5.25
N ALA A 48 -10.91 6.28 -6.25
CA ALA A 48 -11.52 6.68 -7.52
C ALA A 48 -12.24 5.51 -8.22
N ARG A 49 -11.62 4.32 -8.21
CA ARG A 49 -12.22 3.11 -8.81
C ARG A 49 -13.35 2.52 -7.98
N ARG A 50 -13.30 2.68 -6.66
CA ARG A 50 -14.36 2.27 -5.74
C ARG A 50 -15.58 3.17 -5.85
N GLU A 51 -15.41 4.46 -6.12
CA GLU A 51 -16.51 5.42 -6.33
C GLU A 51 -17.10 5.32 -7.74
N ALA A 52 -16.31 4.89 -8.72
CA ALA A 52 -16.78 4.70 -10.09
C ALA A 52 -18.00 3.77 -10.18
N THR A 53 -18.87 4.06 -11.15
CA THR A 53 -20.06 3.25 -11.45
C THR A 53 -19.68 1.79 -11.66
N ALA A 54 -20.48 0.91 -11.07
CA ALA A 54 -20.29 -0.52 -11.19
C ALA A 54 -20.37 -0.96 -12.66
N LEU A 55 -19.38 -1.72 -13.10
CA LEU A 55 -19.34 -2.32 -14.42
C LEU A 55 -20.40 -3.42 -14.53
N GLY A 56 -21.03 -3.54 -15.69
CA GLY A 56 -21.84 -4.72 -16.00
C GLY A 56 -20.94 -5.93 -16.30
N ALA A 57 -21.47 -7.14 -16.08
CA ALA A 57 -20.73 -8.38 -16.35
C ALA A 57 -20.13 -8.45 -17.78
N GLY A 58 -20.86 -7.92 -18.77
CA GLY A 58 -20.47 -7.98 -20.19
C GLY A 58 -19.26 -7.09 -20.56
N SER A 59 -18.88 -6.12 -19.73
CA SER A 59 -17.72 -5.26 -20.01
C SER A 59 -16.41 -5.79 -19.39
N LEU A 60 -16.47 -6.87 -18.61
CA LEU A 60 -15.30 -7.41 -17.92
C LEU A 60 -14.25 -7.98 -18.86
N SER A 61 -14.67 -8.68 -19.91
CA SER A 61 -13.76 -9.30 -20.89
C SER A 61 -13.13 -8.29 -21.86
N ALA A 62 -13.66 -7.07 -21.92
CA ALA A 62 -13.19 -6.02 -22.82
C ALA A 62 -12.10 -5.13 -22.20
N LEU A 63 -11.88 -5.21 -20.89
CA LEU A 63 -10.95 -4.35 -20.16
C LEU A 63 -9.70 -5.13 -19.71
N PRO A 64 -8.52 -4.50 -19.73
CA PRO A 64 -7.31 -5.05 -19.13
C PRO A 64 -7.50 -5.35 -17.64
N ILE A 65 -6.82 -6.39 -17.13
CA ILE A 65 -6.89 -6.80 -15.71
C ILE A 65 -6.53 -5.65 -14.77
N ASP A 66 -5.56 -4.83 -15.15
CA ASP A 66 -5.14 -3.67 -14.34
C ASP A 66 -6.21 -2.59 -14.24
N GLU A 67 -7.14 -2.51 -15.19
CA GLU A 67 -8.29 -1.60 -15.14
C GLU A 67 -9.46 -2.16 -14.33
N LEU A 68 -9.57 -3.50 -14.26
CA LEU A 68 -10.58 -4.18 -13.45
C LEU A 68 -10.28 -4.15 -11.95
N ARG A 69 -9.00 -4.03 -11.57
CA ARG A 69 -8.59 -4.02 -10.17
C ARG A 69 -9.33 -2.92 -9.39
N TYR A 70 -9.98 -3.31 -8.29
CA TYR A 70 -10.76 -2.42 -7.40
C TYR A 70 -12.03 -1.80 -8.02
N ARG A 71 -12.46 -2.23 -9.21
CA ARG A 71 -13.73 -1.79 -9.80
C ARG A 71 -14.89 -2.55 -9.18
N LYS A 72 -15.98 -1.83 -8.89
CA LYS A 72 -17.26 -2.46 -8.57
C LYS A 72 -17.84 -3.12 -9.82
N VAL A 73 -18.46 -4.28 -9.64
CA VAL A 73 -19.14 -5.02 -10.71
C VAL A 73 -20.54 -5.35 -10.23
N ARG A 74 -21.54 -5.18 -11.10
CA ARG A 74 -22.91 -5.60 -10.87
C ARG A 74 -23.17 -6.88 -11.65
N LEU A 75 -23.52 -7.94 -10.93
CA LEU A 75 -23.90 -9.24 -11.48
C LEU A 75 -25.36 -9.51 -11.11
N VAL A 76 -26.09 -10.16 -12.01
CA VAL A 76 -27.46 -10.63 -11.79
C VAL A 76 -27.49 -12.11 -12.16
N GLY A 77 -28.07 -12.93 -11.31
CA GLY A 77 -28.12 -14.38 -11.47
C GLY A 77 -28.91 -15.02 -10.33
N HIS A 78 -28.84 -16.35 -10.23
CA HIS A 78 -29.48 -17.12 -9.17
C HIS A 78 -28.42 -17.85 -8.36
N TYR A 79 -28.63 -17.94 -7.05
CA TYR A 79 -27.79 -18.76 -6.18
C TYR A 79 -28.02 -20.24 -6.49
N LEU A 80 -26.92 -21.01 -6.48
CA LEU A 80 -26.94 -22.45 -6.65
C LEU A 80 -26.90 -23.08 -5.26
N ALA A 81 -28.05 -23.51 -4.74
CA ALA A 81 -28.19 -24.01 -3.37
C ALA A 81 -27.36 -25.27 -3.07
N ASP A 82 -26.91 -25.99 -4.11
CA ASP A 82 -26.02 -27.15 -4.05
C ASP A 82 -24.53 -26.76 -3.98
N ARG A 83 -24.19 -25.47 -4.04
CA ARG A 83 -22.80 -24.99 -4.07
C ARG A 83 -22.55 -23.93 -3.01
N GLN A 84 -21.56 -24.19 -2.16
CA GLN A 84 -21.03 -23.21 -1.21
C GLN A 84 -19.67 -22.73 -1.65
N PHE A 85 -19.42 -21.42 -1.53
CA PHE A 85 -18.11 -20.85 -1.78
C PHE A 85 -17.47 -20.45 -0.45
N LEU A 86 -16.27 -20.99 -0.18
CA LEU A 86 -15.50 -20.66 1.01
C LEU A 86 -14.41 -19.67 0.64
N LEU A 87 -14.55 -18.44 1.12
CA LEU A 87 -13.52 -17.43 1.00
C LEU A 87 -12.59 -17.50 2.21
N ASP A 88 -11.37 -18.02 2.00
CA ASP A 88 -10.34 -18.17 3.03
C ASP A 88 -9.66 -16.82 3.39
N ASN A 89 -8.83 -16.83 4.43
CA ASN A 89 -8.04 -15.69 4.91
C ASN A 89 -8.88 -14.47 5.27
N ARG A 90 -10.11 -14.71 5.73
CA ARG A 90 -10.99 -13.66 6.25
C ARG A 90 -10.77 -13.57 7.74
N VAL A 91 -10.19 -12.44 8.17
CA VAL A 91 -9.93 -12.18 9.58
C VAL A 91 -11.14 -11.46 10.16
N ARG A 92 -11.78 -12.07 11.16
CA ARG A 92 -12.83 -11.45 11.99
C ARG A 92 -12.41 -11.56 13.45
N GLU A 93 -12.46 -10.45 14.18
CA GLU A 93 -12.08 -10.41 15.60
C GLU A 93 -10.69 -11.00 15.90
N ARG A 94 -9.72 -10.75 15.00
CA ARG A 94 -8.34 -11.27 15.05
C ARG A 94 -8.20 -12.79 14.89
N GLN A 95 -9.24 -13.49 14.48
CA GLN A 95 -9.20 -14.91 14.14
C GLN A 95 -9.30 -15.07 12.62
N ALA A 96 -8.38 -15.83 12.03
CA ALA A 96 -8.45 -16.22 10.62
C ALA A 96 -9.46 -17.36 10.45
N GLY A 97 -10.26 -17.31 9.39
CA GLY A 97 -11.20 -18.36 9.04
C GLY A 97 -11.82 -18.16 7.67
N PHE A 98 -12.94 -18.85 7.44
CA PHE A 98 -13.66 -18.83 6.18
C PHE A 98 -14.90 -17.94 6.25
N GLU A 99 -15.15 -17.18 5.19
CA GLU A 99 -16.43 -16.54 4.91
C GLU A 99 -17.21 -17.42 3.93
N VAL A 100 -18.34 -17.96 4.39
CA VAL A 100 -19.20 -18.86 3.61
C VAL A 100 -20.21 -18.01 2.83
N LEU A 101 -20.19 -18.15 1.51
CA LEU A 101 -21.18 -17.56 0.61
C LEU A 101 -22.15 -18.67 0.16
N THR A 102 -23.43 -18.52 0.47
CA THR A 102 -24.52 -19.45 0.17
C THR A 102 -25.62 -18.75 -0.63
#